data_AF-K1GDU7-F1
#
_entry.id   AF-K1GDU7-F1
#
_cell.length_a   1.000
_cell.length_b   1.000
_cell.length_c   1.000
_cell.angle_alpha   90.00
_cell.angle_beta   90.00
_cell.angle_gamma   90.00
#
_symmetry.space_group_name_H-M   'P 1'
#
loop_
_entity.id
_entity.type
_entity.pdbx_description
1 polymer ?
#
loop_
_entity_poly.entity_id
_entity_poly.type
_entity_poly.pdbx_seq_one_letter_code
_entity_poly.pdbx_strand_id
1 'polypeptide(L)'
;VNSNVLVGIEHQLWATSRNHPQSSSTLLNTGEIILASGNNVVGIMIDIERMVDPDRIPHKTINDGKIIINNQNSIGMDFGQYIYGYSGVFKVDVSLGNIIVNGKNNYGARMKNIFVKPQTDPLYPTWSKYYDMVTVTSGTGKKITVNGEENVGMAIGKSLSAVARESAPGANDTNPIANISDLNIEVAGEKNIGFLRLKDYSDNNTNDMILDSTTMGTFTFGNGAKNSSLVRTDKHGIQVKKDISITGKDADGNDYTGSGNTVLHSNGETQHVYNYNTITVGKGFTKTVGMAATGTKASTIDNIINEGTIALQAKQSIGMYTDKFSQGKNTGSIKLSGVGDTDPSGN
;
A
#
# COMPACT_ATOMS: atom_id res chain seq x y z
N VAL A 1 16.00 0.96 -17.33
CA VAL A 1 15.32 -0.29 -16.94
C VAL A 1 16.38 -1.37 -16.89
N ASN A 2 16.65 -1.95 -15.72
CA ASN A 2 17.49 -3.14 -15.66
C ASN A 2 16.62 -4.30 -16.18
N SER A 3 17.01 -4.92 -17.29
CA SER A 3 16.24 -5.97 -17.97
C SER A 3 16.34 -7.33 -17.29
N ASN A 4 17.22 -7.48 -16.31
CA ASN A 4 17.52 -8.77 -15.70
C ASN A 4 16.73 -8.88 -14.39
N VAL A 5 15.56 -9.51 -14.48
CA VAL A 5 14.71 -9.88 -13.35
C VAL A 5 14.81 -11.38 -13.15
N LEU A 6 15.04 -11.81 -11.90
CA LEU A 6 14.88 -13.22 -11.52
C LEU A 6 13.50 -13.41 -10.90
N VAL A 7 12.72 -14.33 -11.46
CA VAL A 7 11.43 -14.73 -10.89
C VAL A 7 11.62 -16.04 -10.14
N GLY A 8 11.28 -16.06 -8.85
CA GLY A 8 11.36 -17.25 -8.01
C GLY A 8 10.29 -18.25 -8.38
N ILE A 9 9.03 -17.87 -8.22
CA ILE A 9 7.86 -18.68 -8.60
C ILE A 9 6.92 -17.83 -9.44
N GLU A 10 6.40 -18.41 -10.51
CA GLU A 10 5.38 -17.80 -11.34
C GLU A 10 4.06 -18.58 -11.26
N HIS A 11 2.97 -17.90 -10.91
CA HIS A 11 1.61 -18.40 -11.07
C HIS A 11 1.05 -17.87 -12.39
N GLN A 12 1.41 -18.53 -13.49
CA GLN A 12 0.94 -18.16 -14.82
C GLN A 12 -0.49 -18.70 -15.03
N LEU A 13 -1.44 -17.79 -15.22
CA LEU A 13 -2.85 -18.13 -15.36
C LEU A 13 -3.23 -18.33 -16.84
N TRP A 14 -3.98 -19.40 -17.11
CA TRP A 14 -4.55 -19.69 -18.43
C TRP A 14 -5.94 -20.29 -18.33
N ALA A 15 -6.92 -19.67 -18.97
CA ALA A 15 -8.29 -20.18 -19.09
C ALA A 15 -9.02 -19.65 -20.34
N THR A 16 -9.29 -20.52 -21.31
CA THR A 16 -10.06 -20.22 -22.52
C THR A 16 -11.51 -20.66 -22.40
N SER A 17 -12.33 -20.37 -23.41
CA SER A 17 -13.72 -20.85 -23.51
C SER A 17 -13.85 -22.38 -23.59
N ARG A 18 -12.74 -23.10 -23.77
CA ARG A 18 -12.70 -24.58 -23.75
C ARG A 18 -12.52 -25.15 -22.34
N ASN A 19 -12.20 -24.31 -21.35
CA ASN A 19 -12.03 -24.73 -19.97
C ASN A 19 -13.36 -24.60 -19.22
N HIS A 20 -13.63 -25.52 -18.29
CA HIS A 20 -14.84 -25.46 -17.46
C HIS A 20 -14.84 -24.18 -16.58
N PRO A 21 -15.91 -23.37 -16.53
CA PRO A 21 -15.93 -22.12 -15.75
C PRO A 21 -15.69 -22.33 -14.25
N GLN A 22 -16.00 -23.52 -13.72
CA GLN A 22 -15.76 -23.88 -12.32
C GLN A 22 -14.38 -24.50 -12.05
N SER A 23 -13.46 -24.54 -13.02
CA SER A 23 -12.07 -24.95 -12.75
C SER A 23 -11.25 -23.78 -12.22
N SER A 24 -10.25 -24.01 -11.38
CA SER A 24 -9.32 -22.97 -10.90
C SER A 24 -7.97 -23.61 -10.56
N SER A 25 -6.90 -22.82 -10.62
CA SER A 25 -5.61 -23.18 -10.01
C SER A 25 -5.43 -22.46 -8.68
N THR A 26 -4.76 -23.12 -7.73
CA THR A 26 -4.34 -22.51 -6.46
C THR A 26 -2.84 -22.69 -6.29
N LEU A 27 -2.11 -21.59 -6.22
CA LEU A 27 -0.74 -21.58 -5.69
C LEU A 27 -0.85 -21.34 -4.19
N LEU A 28 -0.40 -22.30 -3.39
CA LEU A 28 -0.36 -22.21 -1.93
C LEU A 28 1.08 -22.30 -1.44
N ASN A 29 1.59 -21.23 -0.85
CA ASN A 29 2.82 -21.28 -0.07
C ASN A 29 2.48 -21.47 1.41
N THR A 30 2.87 -22.61 2.00
CA THR A 30 2.81 -22.85 3.45
C THR A 30 4.18 -22.75 4.13
N GLY A 31 5.25 -22.58 3.34
CA GLY A 31 6.63 -22.54 3.83
C GLY A 31 7.22 -21.12 3.79
N GLU A 32 8.54 -21.04 3.72
CA GLU A 32 9.28 -19.78 3.63
C GLU A 32 9.88 -19.61 2.23
N ILE A 33 9.57 -18.47 1.59
CA ILE A 33 10.25 -18.01 0.39
C ILE A 33 11.23 -16.91 0.81
N ILE A 34 12.53 -17.17 0.71
CA ILE A 34 13.57 -16.26 1.18
C ILE A 34 14.36 -15.71 -0.01
N LEU A 35 14.19 -14.42 -0.28
CA LEU A 35 15.00 -13.66 -1.23
C LEU A 35 16.27 -13.22 -0.49
N ALA A 36 17.21 -14.16 -0.35
CA ALA A 36 18.36 -14.04 0.54
C ALA A 36 19.38 -12.99 0.08
N SER A 37 19.65 -12.92 -1.22
CA SER A 37 20.65 -12.01 -1.81
C SER A 37 20.32 -11.68 -3.27
N GLY A 38 21.20 -10.92 -3.95
CA GLY A 38 21.01 -10.51 -5.33
C GLY A 38 20.26 -9.19 -5.50
N ASN A 39 19.79 -8.94 -6.71
CA ASN A 39 19.14 -7.70 -7.11
C ASN A 39 18.00 -7.99 -8.10
N ASN A 40 16.91 -7.22 -8.07
CA ASN A 40 15.75 -7.39 -8.97
C ASN A 40 15.16 -8.81 -8.96
N VAL A 41 14.87 -9.34 -7.76
CA VAL A 41 14.23 -10.65 -7.61
C VAL A 41 12.75 -10.48 -7.29
N VAL A 42 11.89 -11.28 -7.90
CA VAL A 42 10.47 -11.38 -7.54
C VAL A 42 10.24 -12.72 -6.86
N GLY A 43 9.65 -12.72 -5.65
CA GLY A 43 9.33 -13.95 -4.92
C GLY A 43 8.25 -14.75 -5.64
N ILE A 44 7.06 -14.18 -5.71
CA ILE A 44 5.93 -14.72 -6.47
C ILE A 44 5.50 -13.70 -7.52
N MET A 45 5.54 -14.09 -8.79
CA MET A 45 4.92 -13.35 -9.88
C MET A 45 3.56 -13.97 -10.20
N ILE A 46 2.52 -13.14 -10.23
CA ILE A 46 1.20 -13.56 -10.71
C ILE A 46 1.06 -13.01 -12.12
N ASP A 47 1.05 -13.90 -13.10
CA ASP A 47 1.00 -13.55 -14.52
C ASP A 47 -0.29 -14.10 -15.15
N ILE A 48 -0.76 -13.45 -16.20
CA ILE A 48 -1.88 -13.88 -17.03
C ILE A 48 -1.41 -14.05 -18.46
N GLU A 49 -1.48 -15.30 -18.92
CA GLU A 49 -1.24 -15.60 -20.33
C GLU A 49 -2.52 -15.39 -21.14
N ARG A 50 -3.66 -15.92 -20.66
CA ARG A 50 -4.97 -15.74 -21.30
C ARG A 50 -6.13 -16.06 -20.37
N MET A 51 -7.14 -15.20 -20.33
CA MET A 51 -8.41 -15.51 -19.68
C MET A 51 -9.58 -14.78 -20.35
N VAL A 52 -10.64 -15.50 -20.74
CA VAL A 52 -11.71 -14.94 -21.59
C VAL A 52 -13.09 -14.90 -20.94
N ASP A 53 -13.32 -15.67 -19.87
CA ASP A 53 -14.64 -15.83 -19.26
C ASP A 53 -14.70 -15.13 -17.89
N PRO A 54 -15.46 -14.03 -17.73
CA PRO A 54 -15.57 -13.28 -16.48
C PRO A 54 -16.40 -13.99 -15.39
N ASP A 55 -17.21 -14.98 -15.78
CA ASP A 55 -18.10 -15.73 -14.89
C ASP A 55 -17.40 -16.94 -14.26
N ARG A 56 -16.18 -17.28 -14.72
CA ARG A 56 -15.36 -18.33 -14.11
C ARG A 56 -15.05 -18.04 -12.65
N ILE A 57 -14.83 -19.07 -11.84
CA ILE A 57 -14.36 -18.88 -10.46
C ILE A 57 -12.91 -18.34 -10.44
N PRO A 58 -12.55 -17.49 -9.48
CA PRO A 58 -11.19 -16.94 -9.40
C PRO A 58 -10.14 -18.05 -9.21
N HIS A 59 -8.97 -17.86 -9.83
CA HIS A 59 -7.77 -18.57 -9.40
C HIS A 59 -7.34 -18.04 -8.03
N LYS A 60 -6.44 -18.74 -7.33
CA LYS A 60 -6.00 -18.32 -5.99
C LYS A 60 -4.48 -18.31 -5.88
N THR A 61 -3.92 -17.24 -5.35
CA THR A 61 -2.51 -17.17 -4.93
C THR A 61 -2.49 -16.87 -3.44
N ILE A 62 -2.10 -17.85 -2.64
CA ILE A 62 -2.18 -17.79 -1.18
C ILE A 62 -0.79 -17.97 -0.60
N ASN A 63 -0.28 -16.94 0.06
CA ASN A 63 0.82 -17.06 0.98
C ASN A 63 0.26 -17.26 2.39
N ASP A 64 0.27 -18.49 2.89
CA ASP A 64 -0.10 -18.79 4.28
C ASP A 64 1.15 -18.94 5.18
N GLY A 65 2.29 -19.25 4.57
CA GLY A 65 3.61 -19.19 5.19
C GLY A 65 4.15 -17.76 5.24
N LYS A 66 5.37 -17.56 4.73
CA LYS A 66 6.07 -16.28 4.80
C LYS A 66 6.95 -16.02 3.59
N ILE A 67 7.03 -14.75 3.18
CA ILE A 67 8.04 -14.26 2.23
C ILE A 67 8.99 -13.34 2.99
N ILE A 68 10.30 -13.52 2.83
CA ILE A 68 11.33 -12.70 3.48
C ILE A 68 12.24 -12.11 2.40
N ILE A 69 12.36 -10.79 2.37
CA ILE A 69 13.14 -10.03 1.38
C ILE A 69 14.33 -9.38 2.09
N ASN A 70 15.50 -10.00 1.97
CA ASN A 70 16.75 -9.50 2.58
C ASN A 70 17.64 -8.75 1.57
N ASN A 71 17.35 -8.90 0.27
CA ASN A 71 18.15 -8.37 -0.82
C ASN A 71 17.71 -6.95 -1.25
N GLN A 72 18.03 -6.52 -2.47
CA GLN A 72 17.78 -5.14 -2.91
C GLN A 72 16.95 -5.07 -4.19
N ASN A 73 16.23 -3.95 -4.38
CA ASN A 73 15.41 -3.66 -5.57
C ASN A 73 14.46 -4.82 -5.96
N SER A 74 13.97 -5.56 -4.98
CA SER A 74 13.24 -6.81 -5.14
C SER A 74 11.81 -6.70 -4.63
N ILE A 75 10.99 -7.68 -4.97
CA ILE A 75 9.55 -7.64 -4.72
C ILE A 75 9.08 -8.99 -4.17
N GLY A 76 8.31 -8.97 -3.09
CA GLY A 76 7.74 -10.20 -2.53
C GLY A 76 6.70 -10.79 -3.46
N MET A 77 5.69 -9.98 -3.82
CA MET A 77 4.68 -10.31 -4.82
C MET A 77 4.50 -9.20 -5.85
N ASP A 78 4.59 -9.54 -7.14
CA ASP A 78 4.36 -8.62 -8.26
C ASP A 78 3.39 -9.23 -9.26
N PHE A 79 2.88 -8.38 -10.16
CA PHE A 79 2.04 -8.81 -11.27
C PHE A 79 2.76 -8.65 -12.61
N GLY A 80 2.57 -9.64 -13.47
CA GLY A 80 3.16 -9.77 -14.80
C GLY A 80 2.10 -9.82 -15.89
N GLN A 81 2.53 -9.85 -17.14
CA GLN A 81 1.61 -10.11 -18.23
C GLN A 81 2.29 -10.76 -19.42
N TYR A 82 1.50 -11.50 -20.19
CA TYR A 82 1.80 -11.83 -21.58
C TYR A 82 0.97 -10.96 -22.55
N ILE A 83 1.67 -10.04 -23.26
CA ILE A 83 1.05 -8.97 -24.08
C ILE A 83 0.07 -9.45 -25.15
N TYR A 84 0.25 -10.66 -25.71
CA TYR A 84 -0.53 -11.11 -26.87
C TYR A 84 -1.85 -11.81 -26.53
N GLY A 85 -2.10 -12.14 -25.25
CA GLY A 85 -3.24 -12.98 -24.87
C GLY A 85 -4.30 -12.31 -23.98
N TYR A 86 -4.09 -11.06 -23.55
CA TYR A 86 -5.00 -10.41 -22.61
C TYR A 86 -6.30 -9.93 -23.25
N SER A 87 -7.40 -10.59 -22.88
CA SER A 87 -8.77 -10.32 -23.38
C SER A 87 -9.61 -9.41 -22.49
N GLY A 88 -9.03 -8.81 -21.43
CA GLY A 88 -9.79 -7.97 -20.50
C GLY A 88 -10.28 -8.69 -19.25
N VAL A 89 -9.90 -9.95 -19.05
CA VAL A 89 -10.26 -10.74 -17.86
C VAL A 89 -8.97 -11.20 -17.20
N PHE A 90 -8.81 -10.85 -15.92
CA PHE A 90 -7.75 -11.38 -15.05
C PHE A 90 -8.32 -11.53 -13.64
N LYS A 91 -8.77 -12.75 -13.33
CA LYS A 91 -9.56 -13.05 -12.13
C LYS A 91 -8.80 -13.98 -11.20
N VAL A 92 -8.26 -13.40 -10.14
CA VAL A 92 -7.46 -14.10 -9.12
C VAL A 92 -7.66 -13.47 -7.75
N ASP A 93 -7.83 -14.32 -6.73
CA ASP A 93 -7.85 -13.93 -5.33
C ASP A 93 -6.45 -14.09 -4.74
N VAL A 94 -5.93 -13.02 -4.17
CA VAL A 94 -4.57 -12.96 -3.63
C VAL A 94 -4.60 -12.77 -2.11
N SER A 95 -4.01 -13.70 -1.37
CA SER A 95 -3.71 -13.54 0.05
C SER A 95 -2.21 -13.29 0.21
N LEU A 96 -1.84 -12.05 0.57
CA LEU A 96 -0.45 -11.61 0.68
C LEU A 96 0.31 -12.33 1.81
N GLY A 97 -0.39 -12.75 2.85
CA GLY A 97 0.21 -13.45 3.98
C GLY A 97 1.21 -12.58 4.75
N ASN A 98 2.14 -13.27 5.42
CA ASN A 98 3.25 -12.59 6.06
C ASN A 98 4.34 -12.28 5.03
N ILE A 99 4.67 -11.00 4.87
CA ILE A 99 5.81 -10.55 4.07
C ILE A 99 6.71 -9.69 4.95
N ILE A 100 7.99 -10.05 5.08
CA ILE A 100 8.97 -9.25 5.82
C ILE A 100 9.97 -8.65 4.84
N VAL A 101 10.05 -7.32 4.83
CA VAL A 101 10.90 -6.55 3.93
C VAL A 101 12.05 -5.95 4.72
N ASN A 102 13.24 -6.55 4.67
CA ASN A 102 14.40 -6.15 5.50
C ASN A 102 15.50 -5.42 4.73
N GLY A 103 15.64 -5.65 3.43
CA GLY A 103 16.76 -5.14 2.65
C GLY A 103 16.64 -3.65 2.30
N LYS A 104 16.99 -3.28 1.06
CA LYS A 104 16.91 -1.89 0.60
C LYS A 104 16.15 -1.71 -0.72
N ASN A 105 15.32 -0.68 -0.79
CA ASN A 105 14.55 -0.30 -1.99
C ASN A 105 13.66 -1.44 -2.54
N ASN A 106 13.07 -2.23 -1.66
CA ASN A 106 12.21 -3.36 -2.01
C ASN A 106 10.73 -3.01 -1.88
N TYR A 107 9.87 -3.86 -2.45
CA TYR A 107 8.43 -3.83 -2.28
C TYR A 107 7.94 -5.13 -1.64
N GLY A 108 7.10 -5.07 -0.61
CA GLY A 108 6.42 -6.25 -0.09
C GLY A 108 5.48 -6.82 -1.16
N ALA A 109 4.57 -5.97 -1.64
CA ALA A 109 3.71 -6.23 -2.78
C ALA A 109 3.59 -5.00 -3.68
N ARG A 110 3.41 -5.22 -5.00
CA ARG A 110 3.25 -4.11 -5.95
C ARG A 110 2.20 -4.42 -7.01
N MET A 111 1.26 -3.49 -7.19
CA MET A 111 0.30 -3.45 -8.30
C MET A 111 0.68 -2.29 -9.22
N LYS A 112 1.70 -2.48 -10.07
CA LYS A 112 2.18 -1.45 -11.01
C LYS A 112 1.21 -1.28 -12.18
N ASN A 113 1.33 -0.17 -12.92
CA ASN A 113 0.64 0.00 -14.19
C ASN A 113 1.23 -1.00 -15.22
N ILE A 114 0.44 -1.98 -15.64
CA ILE A 114 0.91 -3.08 -16.51
C ILE A 114 0.88 -2.70 -17.98
N PHE A 115 -0.14 -1.92 -18.36
CA PHE A 115 -0.38 -1.50 -19.73
C PHE A 115 -0.36 0.01 -19.84
N VAL A 116 0.78 0.55 -20.26
CA VAL A 116 0.91 1.98 -20.56
C VAL A 116 0.42 2.24 -21.98
N LYS A 117 -0.88 2.50 -22.13
CA LYS A 117 -1.50 2.90 -23.39
C LYS A 117 -2.16 4.27 -23.27
N PRO A 118 -2.06 5.14 -24.29
CA PRO A 118 -2.82 6.38 -24.29
C PRO A 118 -4.32 6.08 -24.42
N GLN A 119 -5.17 6.98 -23.93
CA GLN A 119 -6.64 6.85 -24.03
C GLN A 119 -7.16 6.72 -25.46
N THR A 120 -6.39 7.19 -26.45
CA THR A 120 -6.71 7.10 -27.87
C THR A 120 -6.42 5.73 -28.50
N ASP A 121 -5.73 4.83 -27.79
CA ASP A 121 -5.44 3.48 -28.28
C ASP A 121 -6.70 2.60 -28.21
N PRO A 122 -7.08 1.87 -29.27
CA PRO A 122 -8.25 0.99 -29.26
C PRO A 122 -8.26 -0.09 -28.17
N LEU A 123 -7.08 -0.48 -27.66
CA LEU A 123 -6.94 -1.47 -26.59
C LEU A 123 -7.07 -0.87 -25.19
N TYR A 124 -7.05 0.46 -25.06
CA TYR A 124 -7.11 1.15 -23.77
C TYR A 124 -8.32 0.73 -22.90
N PRO A 125 -9.57 0.63 -23.43
CA PRO A 125 -10.72 0.23 -22.61
C PRO A 125 -10.60 -1.17 -22.01
N THR A 126 -9.86 -2.06 -22.65
CA THR A 126 -9.60 -3.44 -22.20
C THR A 126 -8.45 -3.47 -21.20
N TRP A 127 -7.34 -2.81 -21.54
CA TRP A 127 -6.07 -2.91 -20.82
C TRP A 127 -6.03 -2.06 -19.55
N SER A 128 -6.78 -0.96 -19.52
CA SER A 128 -6.94 -0.12 -18.33
C SER A 128 -7.75 -0.78 -17.21
N LYS A 129 -8.25 -2.01 -17.42
CA LYS A 129 -9.06 -2.79 -16.46
C LYS A 129 -8.33 -4.00 -15.88
N TYR A 130 -7.02 -4.10 -16.11
CA TYR A 130 -6.22 -5.28 -15.76
C TYR A 130 -6.48 -5.83 -14.35
N TYR A 131 -6.60 -4.95 -13.35
CA TYR A 131 -6.81 -5.41 -11.98
C TYR A 131 -8.28 -5.51 -11.56
N ASP A 132 -9.26 -5.20 -12.42
CA ASP A 132 -10.66 -4.99 -12.02
C ASP A 132 -11.27 -6.23 -11.37
N MET A 133 -10.73 -7.43 -11.68
CA MET A 133 -11.19 -8.71 -11.16
C MET A 133 -10.17 -9.40 -10.24
N VAL A 134 -9.09 -8.71 -9.88
CA VAL A 134 -8.11 -9.18 -8.90
C VAL A 134 -8.59 -8.76 -7.52
N THR A 135 -8.67 -9.68 -6.56
CA THR A 135 -8.89 -9.31 -5.15
C THR A 135 -7.60 -9.49 -4.35
N VAL A 136 -7.37 -8.62 -3.37
CA VAL A 136 -6.17 -8.69 -2.51
C VAL A 136 -6.56 -8.54 -1.05
N THR A 137 -6.01 -9.41 -0.20
CA THR A 137 -6.12 -9.31 1.26
C THR A 137 -4.78 -9.62 1.90
N SER A 138 -4.58 -9.23 3.17
CA SER A 138 -3.42 -9.73 3.93
C SER A 138 -3.55 -11.21 4.28
N GLY A 139 -4.78 -11.72 4.41
CA GLY A 139 -5.09 -12.99 5.06
C GLY A 139 -5.25 -12.82 6.57
N THR A 140 -6.07 -13.69 7.19
CA THR A 140 -6.44 -13.58 8.60
C THR A 140 -5.22 -13.58 9.53
N GLY A 141 -5.05 -12.50 10.28
CA GLY A 141 -3.95 -12.35 11.25
C GLY A 141 -2.56 -12.21 10.64
N LYS A 142 -2.46 -11.92 9.33
CA LYS A 142 -1.19 -11.77 8.61
C LYS A 142 -0.96 -10.29 8.26
N LYS A 143 0.30 -9.91 8.06
CA LYS A 143 0.69 -8.53 7.74
C LYS A 143 1.97 -8.44 6.90
N ILE A 144 2.16 -7.29 6.26
CA ILE A 144 3.46 -6.89 5.72
C ILE A 144 4.23 -6.11 6.79
N THR A 145 5.42 -6.57 7.16
CA THR A 145 6.35 -5.82 8.02
C THR A 145 7.46 -5.22 7.17
N VAL A 146 7.56 -3.89 7.19
CA VAL A 146 8.52 -3.10 6.41
C VAL A 146 9.65 -2.64 7.31
N ASN A 147 10.75 -3.40 7.34
CA ASN A 147 12.00 -3.09 8.03
C ASN A 147 13.02 -2.50 7.03
N GLY A 148 14.32 -2.54 7.36
CA GLY A 148 15.37 -2.14 6.42
C GLY A 148 15.38 -0.65 6.12
N GLU A 149 15.81 -0.29 4.90
CA GLU A 149 15.88 1.09 4.44
C GLU A 149 15.15 1.30 3.10
N GLU A 150 14.39 2.40 2.96
CA GLU A 150 13.79 2.84 1.69
C GLU A 150 12.86 1.79 1.02
N ASN A 151 12.30 0.89 1.82
CA ASN A 151 11.38 -0.14 1.36
C ASN A 151 9.93 0.36 1.37
N VAL A 152 9.07 -0.33 0.60
CA VAL A 152 7.64 -0.08 0.53
C VAL A 152 6.88 -1.35 0.89
N GLY A 153 5.85 -1.25 1.74
CA GLY A 153 4.99 -2.38 2.07
C GLY A 153 4.13 -2.80 0.89
N MET A 154 3.18 -1.93 0.51
CA MET A 154 2.35 -2.12 -0.67
C MET A 154 2.33 -0.86 -1.55
N ALA A 155 2.59 -1.04 -2.83
CA ALA A 155 2.64 0.05 -3.80
C ALA A 155 1.63 -0.11 -4.94
N ILE A 156 0.89 0.95 -5.25
CA ILE A 156 -0.23 0.94 -6.20
C ILE A 156 0.03 1.99 -7.31
N GLY A 157 0.39 1.54 -8.51
CA GLY A 157 0.49 2.35 -9.74
C GLY A 157 -0.68 2.14 -10.71
N LYS A 158 -1.33 0.99 -10.61
CA LYS A 158 -2.70 0.70 -11.05
C LYS A 158 -3.06 0.81 -12.54
N SER A 159 -3.96 -0.10 -12.90
CA SER A 159 -4.71 -0.23 -14.15
C SER A 159 -6.12 -0.77 -13.80
N LEU A 160 -6.92 0.01 -13.05
CA LEU A 160 -8.34 -0.30 -12.80
C LEU A 160 -9.24 0.80 -13.37
N SER A 161 -10.42 0.45 -13.86
CA SER A 161 -11.33 1.45 -14.43
C SER A 161 -11.85 2.48 -13.41
N ALA A 162 -12.41 3.58 -13.92
CA ALA A 162 -13.00 4.67 -13.14
C ALA A 162 -14.18 4.23 -12.25
N VAL A 163 -14.87 3.17 -12.65
CA VAL A 163 -15.84 2.42 -11.84
C VAL A 163 -15.18 1.08 -11.60
N ALA A 164 -14.56 0.87 -10.44
CA ALA A 164 -14.00 -0.44 -10.14
C ALA A 164 -15.11 -1.48 -10.30
N ARG A 165 -14.78 -2.70 -10.77
CA ARG A 165 -15.81 -3.75 -10.83
C ARG A 165 -16.43 -3.84 -9.44
N GLU A 166 -17.75 -3.82 -9.47
CA GLU A 166 -18.60 -3.78 -8.32
C GLU A 166 -18.19 -4.85 -7.28
N SER A 167 -17.96 -4.44 -6.03
CA SER A 167 -17.70 -5.37 -4.92
C SER A 167 -18.84 -6.38 -4.72
N ALA A 168 -20.03 -6.05 -5.24
CA ALA A 168 -21.18 -6.92 -5.47
C ALA A 168 -21.94 -6.45 -6.73
N PRO A 169 -22.65 -7.32 -7.48
CA PRO A 169 -23.45 -6.90 -8.64
C PRO A 169 -24.40 -5.72 -8.32
N GLY A 170 -24.33 -4.64 -9.10
CA GLY A 170 -25.01 -3.35 -8.92
C GLY A 170 -24.20 -2.25 -8.17
N ALA A 171 -23.03 -2.54 -7.60
CA ALA A 171 -22.26 -1.57 -6.83
C ALA A 171 -21.35 -0.67 -7.69
N ASN A 172 -21.74 0.59 -7.90
CA ASN A 172 -20.89 1.61 -8.55
C ASN A 172 -19.78 2.11 -7.60
N ASP A 173 -18.79 1.26 -7.30
CA ASP A 173 -17.70 1.64 -6.42
C ASP A 173 -16.74 2.62 -7.13
N THR A 174 -16.63 3.82 -6.55
CA THR A 174 -15.75 4.88 -7.03
C THR A 174 -14.36 4.79 -6.41
N ASN A 175 -14.17 3.97 -5.37
CA ASN A 175 -12.90 3.75 -4.71
C ASN A 175 -11.94 3.01 -5.63
N PRO A 176 -10.81 3.63 -6.00
CA PRO A 176 -9.77 3.00 -6.77
C PRO A 176 -9.24 1.69 -6.18
N ILE A 177 -9.40 1.39 -4.90
CA ILE A 177 -8.86 0.17 -4.29
C ILE A 177 -9.96 -0.69 -3.66
N ALA A 178 -11.18 -0.61 -4.19
CA ALA A 178 -12.34 -1.39 -3.76
C ALA A 178 -12.11 -2.91 -3.69
N ASN A 179 -11.18 -3.41 -4.50
CA ASN A 179 -10.79 -4.81 -4.60
C ASN A 179 -9.68 -5.24 -3.62
N ILE A 180 -9.19 -4.32 -2.79
CA ILE A 180 -8.28 -4.61 -1.68
C ILE A 180 -9.09 -4.60 -0.39
N SER A 181 -8.86 -5.57 0.49
CA SER A 181 -9.53 -5.64 1.78
C SER A 181 -8.60 -6.07 2.91
N ASP A 182 -8.88 -5.60 4.13
CA ASP A 182 -8.14 -5.96 5.36
C ASP A 182 -6.61 -5.94 5.19
N LEU A 183 -6.10 -4.84 4.60
CA LEU A 183 -4.66 -4.67 4.41
C LEU A 183 -3.98 -4.30 5.74
N ASN A 184 -3.01 -5.09 6.17
CA ASN A 184 -2.30 -4.96 7.44
C ASN A 184 -0.82 -4.67 7.17
N ILE A 185 -0.32 -3.55 7.69
CA ILE A 185 1.06 -3.09 7.48
C ILE A 185 1.65 -2.58 8.78
N GLU A 186 2.88 -2.99 9.06
CA GLU A 186 3.72 -2.45 10.12
C GLU A 186 5.00 -1.88 9.51
N VAL A 187 5.28 -0.61 9.79
CA VAL A 187 6.45 0.10 9.27
C VAL A 187 7.47 0.30 10.38
N ALA A 188 8.63 -0.33 10.25
CA ALA A 188 9.80 -0.16 11.09
C ALA A 188 10.98 0.31 10.21
N GLY A 189 12.23 0.13 10.66
CA GLY A 189 13.41 0.50 9.87
C GLY A 189 13.50 2.01 9.56
N GLU A 190 14.09 2.39 8.43
CA GLU A 190 14.38 3.79 8.09
C GLU A 190 13.87 4.18 6.70
N LYS A 191 13.23 5.36 6.58
CA LYS A 191 12.70 5.93 5.33
C LYS A 191 11.75 5.00 4.56
N ASN A 192 11.08 4.11 5.28
CA ASN A 192 10.16 3.16 4.70
C ASN A 192 8.79 3.78 4.46
N ILE A 193 8.04 3.18 3.54
CA ILE A 193 6.65 3.55 3.26
C ILE A 193 5.76 2.34 3.50
N GLY A 194 4.69 2.48 4.26
CA GLY A 194 3.73 1.41 4.46
C GLY A 194 2.91 1.16 3.19
N PHE A 195 1.97 2.08 2.94
CA PHE A 195 1.13 2.10 1.75
C PHE A 195 1.51 3.28 0.84
N LEU A 196 1.74 3.00 -0.44
CA LEU A 196 2.16 4.00 -1.43
C LEU A 196 1.23 4.03 -2.65
N ARG A 197 0.61 5.18 -2.91
CA ARG A 197 0.10 5.50 -4.24
C ARG A 197 1.26 5.99 -5.11
N LEU A 198 1.71 5.15 -6.04
CA LEU A 198 2.92 5.35 -6.83
C LEU A 198 2.81 6.53 -7.78
N LYS A 199 3.93 7.16 -8.09
CA LYS A 199 4.01 8.26 -9.05
C LYS A 199 3.62 7.87 -10.47
N ASP A 200 4.04 6.67 -10.89
CA ASP A 200 3.72 6.08 -12.20
C ASP A 200 2.30 5.49 -12.19
N TYR A 201 1.34 6.33 -11.81
CA TYR A 201 -0.05 5.96 -11.73
C TYR A 201 -0.74 6.16 -13.07
N SER A 202 -1.56 5.21 -13.53
CA SER A 202 -2.27 5.38 -14.80
C SER A 202 -3.41 6.41 -14.69
N ASP A 203 -3.61 7.22 -15.73
CA ASP A 203 -4.62 8.29 -15.73
C ASP A 203 -6.07 7.77 -15.97
N ASN A 204 -6.32 6.47 -15.82
CA ASN A 204 -7.62 5.84 -16.08
C ASN A 204 -8.65 6.05 -14.95
N ASN A 205 -8.19 6.28 -13.73
CA ASN A 205 -9.00 6.50 -12.55
C ASN A 205 -8.31 7.50 -11.63
N THR A 206 -8.71 8.76 -11.76
CA THR A 206 -8.13 9.88 -11.03
C THR A 206 -8.74 10.09 -9.64
N ASN A 207 -9.74 9.29 -9.26
CA ASN A 207 -10.39 9.38 -7.95
C ASN A 207 -9.36 9.15 -6.82
N ASP A 208 -9.70 9.61 -5.62
CA ASP A 208 -8.92 9.35 -4.43
C ASP A 208 -9.05 7.90 -4.01
N MET A 209 -7.94 7.28 -3.60
CA MET A 209 -8.00 5.99 -2.89
C MET A 209 -8.66 6.20 -1.53
N ILE A 210 -9.61 5.34 -1.17
CA ILE A 210 -10.30 5.43 0.11
C ILE A 210 -9.82 4.29 1.01
N LEU A 211 -9.21 4.67 2.14
CA LEU A 211 -8.83 3.78 3.24
C LEU A 211 -9.94 3.79 4.29
N ASP A 212 -10.82 2.79 4.24
CA ASP A 212 -11.98 2.62 5.13
C ASP A 212 -11.93 1.27 5.86
N SER A 213 -13.03 0.88 6.53
CA SER A 213 -13.13 -0.39 7.25
C SER A 213 -13.04 -1.63 6.37
N THR A 214 -13.28 -1.49 5.06
CA THR A 214 -13.18 -2.57 4.09
C THR A 214 -11.74 -2.69 3.62
N THR A 215 -11.15 -1.60 3.12
CA THR A 215 -9.86 -1.64 2.44
C THR A 215 -8.66 -1.73 3.38
N MET A 216 -8.75 -1.08 4.55
CA MET A 216 -7.66 -1.01 5.52
C MET A 216 -7.93 -1.93 6.71
N GLY A 217 -6.95 -2.76 7.06
CA GLY A 217 -6.84 -3.49 8.32
C GLY A 217 -6.15 -2.62 9.37
N THR A 218 -4.96 -3.02 9.84
CA THR A 218 -4.13 -2.28 10.80
C THR A 218 -2.90 -1.68 10.13
N PHE A 219 -2.74 -0.37 10.21
CA PHE A 219 -1.52 0.33 9.80
C PHE A 219 -0.81 0.87 11.05
N THR A 220 0.44 0.48 11.28
CA THR A 220 1.19 0.83 12.50
C THR A 220 2.66 1.13 12.22
N PHE A 221 3.32 1.78 13.18
CA PHE A 221 4.78 1.84 13.25
C PHE A 221 5.30 0.78 14.23
N GLY A 222 6.34 0.05 13.82
CA GLY A 222 7.06 -0.89 14.67
C GLY A 222 8.25 -0.24 15.39
N ASN A 223 8.94 -1.04 16.20
CA ASN A 223 10.13 -0.61 16.93
C ASN A 223 11.23 -0.10 15.98
N GLY A 224 11.87 1.02 16.34
CA GLY A 224 12.99 1.57 15.57
C GLY A 224 12.61 2.25 14.26
N ALA A 225 11.32 2.45 13.96
CA ALA A 225 10.87 3.21 12.79
C ALA A 225 11.45 4.63 12.79
N LYS A 226 12.10 5.04 11.69
CA LYS A 226 12.71 6.36 11.53
C LYS A 226 12.39 6.97 10.18
N ASN A 227 12.07 8.27 10.16
CA ASN A 227 11.86 9.06 8.94
C ASN A 227 10.90 8.40 7.92
N SER A 228 9.97 7.58 8.40
CA SER A 228 9.12 6.72 7.56
C SER A 228 7.71 7.29 7.41
N SER A 229 7.00 6.92 6.34
CA SER A 229 5.61 7.31 6.11
C SER A 229 4.69 6.10 6.18
N LEU A 230 3.61 6.16 6.96
CA LEU A 230 2.68 5.02 7.03
C LEU A 230 1.82 4.94 5.77
N VAL A 231 1.29 6.07 5.33
CA VAL A 231 0.55 6.23 4.07
C VAL A 231 1.16 7.39 3.31
N ARG A 232 1.48 7.18 2.03
CA ARG A 232 2.00 8.22 1.15
C ARG A 232 1.34 8.19 -0.22
N THR A 233 1.09 9.37 -0.77
CA THR A 233 0.72 9.53 -2.18
C THR A 233 1.75 10.36 -2.92
N ASP A 234 2.18 9.83 -4.07
CA ASP A 234 3.03 10.53 -5.04
C ASP A 234 2.25 10.94 -6.32
N LYS A 235 0.94 10.63 -6.39
CA LYS A 235 0.08 10.96 -7.55
C LYS A 235 -1.40 10.92 -7.15
N HIS A 236 -2.17 11.95 -7.48
CA HIS A 236 -3.55 12.18 -7.01
C HIS A 236 -3.70 12.04 -5.47
N GLY A 237 -4.92 11.76 -4.97
CA GLY A 237 -5.22 11.81 -3.54
C GLY A 237 -5.49 10.49 -2.81
N ILE A 238 -5.47 10.55 -1.48
CA ILE A 238 -5.91 9.48 -0.57
C ILE A 238 -6.85 10.07 0.48
N GLN A 239 -7.96 9.40 0.75
CA GLN A 239 -8.88 9.71 1.84
C GLN A 239 -8.79 8.63 2.91
N VAL A 240 -8.61 9.03 4.17
CA VAL A 240 -8.60 8.13 5.33
C VAL A 240 -9.90 8.30 6.09
N LYS A 241 -10.72 7.25 6.07
CA LYS A 241 -12.05 7.18 6.70
C LYS A 241 -12.16 6.14 7.82
N LYS A 242 -11.07 5.41 8.10
CA LYS A 242 -10.94 4.50 9.24
C LYS A 242 -9.90 5.04 10.22
N ASP A 243 -10.11 4.75 11.50
CA ASP A 243 -9.15 5.10 12.54
C ASP A 243 -7.78 4.44 12.32
N ILE A 244 -6.73 5.22 12.58
CA ILE A 244 -5.36 4.74 12.68
C ILE A 244 -4.97 4.83 14.15
N SER A 245 -4.71 3.68 14.77
CA SER A 245 -4.30 3.58 16.17
C SER A 245 -2.94 2.91 16.29
N ILE A 246 -1.94 3.66 16.74
CA ILE A 246 -0.55 3.23 16.84
C ILE A 246 -0.11 3.24 18.31
N THR A 247 0.27 2.08 18.82
CA THR A 247 0.89 1.94 20.15
C THR A 247 2.40 2.01 20.02
N GLY A 248 3.07 2.84 20.83
CA GLY A 248 4.54 2.97 20.79
C GLY A 248 5.27 2.10 21.80
N LYS A 249 4.72 0.92 22.15
CA LYS A 249 5.32 -0.01 23.10
C LYS A 249 5.42 -1.42 22.54
N ASP A 250 6.49 -2.12 22.89
CA ASP A 250 6.64 -3.55 22.63
C ASP A 250 5.81 -4.41 23.60
N ALA A 251 5.89 -5.74 23.41
CA ALA A 251 5.17 -6.70 24.26
C ALA A 251 5.64 -6.69 25.72
N ASP A 252 6.87 -6.23 25.97
CA ASP A 252 7.48 -6.12 27.30
C ASP A 252 7.20 -4.75 27.94
N GLY A 253 6.51 -3.85 27.23
CA GLY A 253 6.14 -2.52 27.70
C GLY A 253 7.20 -1.43 27.48
N ASN A 254 8.30 -1.75 26.79
CA ASN A 254 9.35 -0.78 26.43
C ASN A 254 8.93 0.08 25.25
N ASP A 255 9.40 1.32 25.24
CA ASP A 255 9.10 2.29 24.20
C ASP A 255 9.76 1.91 22.86
N TYR A 256 9.06 2.11 21.74
CA TYR A 256 9.56 1.86 20.38
C TYR A 256 10.63 2.86 19.89
N THR A 257 10.85 3.96 20.61
CA THR A 257 11.85 5.03 20.39
C THR A 257 11.90 5.68 19.01
N GLY A 258 11.04 5.28 18.07
CA GLY A 258 11.02 5.75 16.67
C GLY A 258 10.89 7.27 16.54
N SER A 259 11.45 7.83 15.48
CA SER A 259 11.61 9.29 15.33
C SER A 259 11.46 9.78 13.89
N GLY A 260 10.77 10.90 13.71
CA GLY A 260 10.59 11.56 12.41
C GLY A 260 9.57 10.88 11.50
N ASN A 261 8.76 9.97 12.03
CA ASN A 261 7.77 9.25 11.24
C ASN A 261 6.54 10.12 10.97
N THR A 262 5.95 9.98 9.79
CA THR A 262 4.76 10.69 9.34
C THR A 262 3.61 9.70 9.12
N VAL A 263 2.46 9.90 9.75
CA VAL A 263 1.32 8.98 9.55
C VAL A 263 0.80 9.13 8.12
N LEU A 264 0.44 10.35 7.69
CA LEU A 264 -0.10 10.62 6.36
C LEU A 264 0.75 11.63 5.61
N HIS A 265 1.22 11.28 4.39
CA HIS A 265 2.12 12.12 3.62
C HIS A 265 1.61 12.36 2.19
N SER A 266 1.31 13.63 1.87
CA SER A 266 1.14 14.07 0.50
C SER A 266 2.47 14.55 -0.08
N ASN A 267 2.93 13.95 -1.17
CA ASN A 267 4.19 14.30 -1.80
C ASN A 267 3.99 14.76 -3.25
N GLY A 268 3.89 16.08 -3.41
CA GLY A 268 3.88 16.78 -4.69
C GLY A 268 2.81 17.86 -4.76
N GLU A 269 2.78 18.56 -5.89
CA GLU A 269 2.03 19.82 -6.06
C GLU A 269 0.52 19.62 -6.17
N THR A 270 0.11 18.51 -6.77
CA THR A 270 -1.30 18.19 -7.10
C THR A 270 -1.80 16.99 -6.30
N GLN A 271 -0.98 16.53 -5.37
CA GLN A 271 -1.24 15.37 -4.52
C GLN A 271 -1.93 15.84 -3.26
N HIS A 272 -2.82 15.01 -2.70
CA HIS A 272 -3.49 15.36 -1.46
C HIS A 272 -3.78 14.16 -0.57
N VAL A 273 -3.78 14.36 0.75
CA VAL A 273 -4.23 13.35 1.72
C VAL A 273 -5.19 13.98 2.71
N TYR A 274 -6.39 13.40 2.84
CA TYR A 274 -7.45 13.91 3.71
C TYR A 274 -7.74 12.92 4.83
N ASN A 275 -7.71 13.41 6.06
CA ASN A 275 -8.13 12.67 7.25
C ASN A 275 -9.56 13.06 7.65
N TYR A 276 -10.46 12.09 7.58
CA TYR A 276 -11.85 12.22 8.01
C TYR A 276 -12.16 11.46 9.30
N ASN A 277 -11.16 10.83 9.92
CA ASN A 277 -11.37 10.03 11.13
C ASN A 277 -10.26 10.26 12.18
N THR A 278 -10.05 9.32 13.11
CA THR A 278 -9.09 9.52 14.21
C THR A 278 -7.72 8.91 13.90
N ILE A 279 -6.69 9.74 13.97
CA ILE A 279 -5.30 9.32 14.05
C ILE A 279 -4.88 9.41 15.52
N THR A 280 -4.52 8.27 16.12
CA THR A 280 -3.95 8.20 17.46
C THR A 280 -2.56 7.61 17.40
N VAL A 281 -1.58 8.34 17.93
CA VAL A 281 -0.22 7.83 18.16
C VAL A 281 0.06 7.91 19.65
N GLY A 282 0.23 6.74 20.27
CA GLY A 282 0.50 6.59 21.69
C GLY A 282 1.91 7.02 22.09
N LYS A 283 2.16 6.94 23.40
CA LYS A 283 3.48 7.18 23.99
C LYS A 283 4.52 6.18 23.48
N GLY A 284 5.80 6.53 23.62
CA GLY A 284 6.95 5.68 23.34
C GLY A 284 7.64 5.96 22.00
N PHE A 285 7.12 6.90 21.21
CA PHE A 285 7.86 7.49 20.09
C PHE A 285 8.57 8.78 20.51
N THR A 286 9.75 9.00 19.95
CA THR A 286 10.54 10.22 20.17
C THR A 286 9.94 11.39 19.41
N LYS A 287 9.68 11.21 18.11
CA LYS A 287 9.10 12.25 17.26
C LYS A 287 8.12 11.68 16.25
N THR A 288 6.93 12.29 16.17
CA THR A 288 5.90 11.91 15.20
C THR A 288 5.25 13.12 14.54
N VAL A 289 4.95 12.99 13.26
CA VAL A 289 4.15 13.92 12.47
C VAL A 289 2.82 13.24 12.13
N GLY A 290 1.70 13.89 12.43
CA GLY A 290 0.38 13.37 12.06
C GLY A 290 0.20 13.39 10.54
N MET A 291 0.23 14.59 9.95
CA MET A 291 0.14 14.77 8.51
C MET A 291 1.25 15.66 7.99
N ALA A 292 1.80 15.34 6.81
CA ALA A 292 2.78 16.18 6.13
C ALA A 292 2.42 16.39 4.66
N ALA A 293 2.71 17.58 4.14
CA ALA A 293 2.73 17.87 2.72
C ALA A 293 4.10 18.43 2.31
N THR A 294 4.62 17.93 1.19
CA THR A 294 5.88 18.41 0.60
C THR A 294 5.71 18.56 -0.90
N GLY A 295 6.38 19.53 -1.52
CA GLY A 295 6.31 19.78 -2.96
C GLY A 295 7.59 20.38 -3.53
N THR A 296 7.61 20.56 -4.84
CA THR A 296 8.70 21.26 -5.55
C THR A 296 8.28 22.55 -6.22
N LYS A 297 6.97 22.82 -6.29
CA LYS A 297 6.36 24.05 -6.79
C LYS A 297 5.11 24.38 -5.97
N ALA A 298 4.72 25.65 -5.96
CA ALA A 298 3.56 26.10 -5.22
C ALA A 298 2.28 25.38 -5.66
N SER A 299 1.59 24.76 -4.70
CA SER A 299 0.31 24.10 -4.91
C SER A 299 -0.81 25.12 -5.01
N THR A 300 -1.87 24.75 -5.74
CA THR A 300 -3.12 25.51 -5.84
C THR A 300 -4.27 24.81 -5.10
N ILE A 301 -3.99 23.74 -4.36
CA ILE A 301 -4.96 22.95 -3.60
C ILE A 301 -4.49 22.79 -2.16
N ASP A 302 -5.40 22.41 -1.27
CA ASP A 302 -5.04 21.91 0.07
C ASP A 302 -4.43 20.51 -0.08
N ASN A 303 -3.11 20.38 0.10
CA ASN A 303 -2.43 19.09 0.00
C ASN A 303 -2.70 18.18 1.19
N ILE A 304 -3.01 18.74 2.37
CA ILE A 304 -3.44 17.98 3.54
C ILE A 304 -4.65 18.63 4.20
N ILE A 305 -5.68 17.84 4.47
CA ILE A 305 -6.88 18.30 5.19
C ILE A 305 -7.12 17.40 6.38
N ASN A 306 -7.29 18.00 7.56
CA ASN A 306 -7.81 17.31 8.74
C ASN A 306 -9.21 17.81 9.07
N GLU A 307 -10.22 16.96 8.88
CA GLU A 307 -11.58 17.17 9.39
C GLU A 307 -11.89 16.26 10.58
N GLY A 308 -11.10 15.21 10.78
CA GLY A 308 -11.18 14.31 11.92
C GLY A 308 -10.38 14.76 13.15
N THR A 309 -9.74 13.82 13.83
CA THR A 309 -8.92 14.08 15.02
C THR A 309 -7.51 13.56 14.84
N ILE A 310 -6.51 14.37 15.19
CA ILE A 310 -5.10 13.97 15.28
C ILE A 310 -4.70 14.05 16.75
N ALA A 311 -4.49 12.91 17.39
CA ALA A 311 -4.08 12.79 18.79
C ALA A 311 -2.69 12.16 18.88
N LEU A 312 -1.68 12.96 19.25
CA LEU A 312 -0.28 12.52 19.31
C LEU A 312 0.26 12.64 20.73
N GLN A 313 0.85 11.55 21.22
CA GLN A 313 1.44 11.42 22.56
C GLN A 313 2.96 11.13 22.52
N ALA A 314 3.58 11.22 21.35
CA ALA A 314 5.04 11.13 21.21
C ALA A 314 5.72 12.32 21.93
N LYS A 315 6.97 12.13 22.40
CA LYS A 315 7.73 13.15 23.15
C LYS A 315 7.80 14.49 22.40
N GLN A 316 7.97 14.43 21.09
CA GLN A 316 7.88 15.57 20.17
C GLN A 316 6.82 15.27 19.10
N SER A 317 5.84 16.15 18.93
CA SER A 317 4.75 15.91 17.98
C SER A 317 4.47 17.12 17.12
N ILE A 318 4.25 16.89 15.82
CA ILE A 318 3.73 17.89 14.88
C ILE A 318 2.38 17.36 14.38
N GLY A 319 1.29 18.08 14.64
CA GLY A 319 -0.03 17.66 14.16
C GLY A 319 -0.10 17.63 12.63
N MET A 320 0.22 18.78 12.00
CA MET A 320 0.26 18.96 10.55
C MET A 320 1.51 19.77 10.16
N TYR A 321 2.15 19.37 9.07
CA TYR A 321 3.32 20.04 8.49
C TYR A 321 3.10 20.33 7.01
N THR A 322 3.42 21.55 6.58
CA THR A 322 3.51 21.93 5.17
C THR A 322 4.84 22.62 4.93
N ASP A 323 5.46 22.36 3.78
CA ASP A 323 6.61 23.14 3.33
C ASP A 323 6.18 24.45 2.65
N LYS A 324 7.14 25.20 2.08
CA LYS A 324 6.87 26.48 1.38
C LYS A 324 6.07 26.34 0.07
N PHE A 325 5.83 25.11 -0.38
CA PHE A 325 5.20 24.79 -1.66
C PHE A 325 3.81 24.18 -1.49
N SER A 326 3.42 23.80 -0.29
CA SER A 326 2.20 23.05 -0.01
C SER A 326 1.26 23.82 0.90
N GLN A 327 -0.01 23.45 0.84
CA GLN A 327 -1.07 24.05 1.67
C GLN A 327 -1.73 23.00 2.55
N GLY A 328 -2.25 23.43 3.69
CA GLY A 328 -2.91 22.56 4.65
C GLY A 328 -4.07 23.25 5.34
N LYS A 329 -5.13 22.49 5.59
CA LYS A 329 -6.36 22.99 6.23
C LYS A 329 -6.78 22.08 7.37
N ASN A 330 -7.08 22.66 8.52
CA ASN A 330 -7.62 21.94 9.67
C ASN A 330 -8.98 22.52 10.07
N THR A 331 -10.04 21.73 9.94
CA THR A 331 -11.38 22.01 10.49
C THR A 331 -11.75 21.06 11.62
N GLY A 332 -10.98 19.97 11.78
CA GLY A 332 -11.09 19.03 12.89
C GLY A 332 -10.26 19.42 14.12
N SER A 333 -9.86 18.43 14.92
CA SER A 333 -9.10 18.65 16.16
C SER A 333 -7.67 18.10 16.09
N ILE A 334 -6.74 18.81 16.74
CA ILE A 334 -5.36 18.38 16.95
C ILE A 334 -5.08 18.42 18.46
N LYS A 335 -4.70 17.28 19.03
CA LYS A 335 -4.38 17.10 20.45
C LYS A 335 -2.96 16.59 20.58
N LEU A 336 -2.09 17.40 21.20
CA LEU A 336 -0.70 17.03 21.46
C LEU A 336 -0.54 16.93 22.99
N SER A 337 -0.16 15.74 23.48
CA SER A 337 -0.11 15.46 24.93
C SER A 337 1.10 14.62 25.34
N GLY A 338 2.18 14.67 24.55
CA GLY A 338 3.46 14.08 24.94
C GLY A 338 3.98 14.71 26.23
N VAL A 339 4.42 13.87 27.16
CA VAL A 339 5.13 14.30 28.38
C VAL A 339 6.62 14.16 28.09
N GLY A 340 7.41 15.17 28.48
CA GLY A 340 8.88 15.09 28.41
C GLY A 340 9.41 13.93 29.25
N ASP A 341 10.66 13.55 29.04
CA ASP A 341 11.32 12.63 29.98
C ASP A 341 11.37 13.30 31.35
N THR A 342 10.70 12.70 32.34
CA THR A 342 10.90 13.08 33.73
C THR A 342 12.34 12.75 34.07
N ASP A 343 13.10 13.71 34.57
CA ASP A 343 14.45 13.43 35.04
C ASP A 343 14.41 12.40 36.22
N PRO A 344 15.54 11.88 36.71
CA PRO A 344 15.56 10.98 37.87
C PRO A 344 14.94 11.57 39.15
N SER A 345 14.69 12.89 39.20
CA SER A 345 14.00 13.59 40.30
C SER A 345 12.48 13.69 40.10
N GLY A 346 11.94 13.24 38.96
CA GLY A 346 10.51 13.17 38.69
C GLY A 346 9.90 14.48 38.18
N ASN A 347 10.71 15.43 37.71
CA ASN A 347 10.24 16.70 37.13
C ASN A 347 10.24 16.69 35.60
#